data_AF-A0A5Q4H0T7-F1
#
_entry.id   AF-A0A5Q4H0T7-F1
#
_cell.length_a   1.000
_cell.length_b   1.000
_cell.length_c   1.000
_cell.angle_alpha   90.00
_cell.angle_beta   90.00
_cell.angle_gamma   90.00
#
_symmetry.space_group_name_H-M   'P 1'
#
loop_
_entity.id
_entity.type
_entity.pdbx_description
1 polymer ?
#
loop_
_entity_poly.entity_id
_entity_poly.type
_entity_poly.pdbx_seq_one_letter_code
_entity_poly.pdbx_strand_id
1 'polypeptide(L)'
;MEQEIPLSALRDVAVLFPGDLHELGRFLCKAFDARDREANARNAGVRIGPSRPTLHGLAAQYAGATNIELRRVEGMLVAAGFSLGAIVEYDAAEWADGTGLPQGQCEQG
;
A
#
# COMPACT_ATOMS: atom_id res chain seq x y z
N MET A 1 16.23 -5.01 -8.54
CA MET A 1 15.06 -4.22 -8.97
C MET A 1 13.92 -4.65 -8.09
N GLU A 2 13.38 -3.72 -7.31
CA GLU A 2 12.18 -3.97 -6.52
C GLU A 2 11.01 -4.09 -7.49
N GLN A 3 10.25 -5.19 -7.39
CA GLN A 3 9.10 -5.41 -8.24
C GLN A 3 7.92 -4.62 -7.66
N GLU A 4 7.33 -3.74 -8.44
CA GLU A 4 6.09 -3.06 -8.06
C GLU A 4 4.89 -3.85 -8.58
N ILE A 5 3.84 -3.94 -7.77
CA ILE A 5 2.56 -4.48 -8.19
C ILE A 5 1.44 -3.47 -7.89
N PRO A 6 0.46 -3.32 -8.81
CA PRO A 6 -0.70 -2.49 -8.56
C PRO A 6 -1.62 -3.15 -7.54
N LEU A 7 -2.29 -2.34 -6.72
CA LEU A 7 -3.30 -2.81 -5.76
C LEU A 7 -4.35 -3.70 -6.43
N SER A 8 -4.82 -3.35 -7.64
CA SER A 8 -5.79 -4.16 -8.37
C SER A 8 -5.37 -5.62 -8.59
N ALA A 9 -4.08 -5.92 -8.63
CA ALA A 9 -3.59 -7.29 -8.77
C ALA A 9 -3.98 -8.18 -7.57
N LEU A 10 -4.29 -7.58 -6.42
CA LEU A 10 -4.67 -8.30 -5.21
C LEU A 10 -6.18 -8.52 -5.08
N ARG A 11 -7.01 -8.04 -6.02
CA ARG A 11 -8.48 -8.15 -5.93
C ARG A 11 -8.97 -9.59 -5.89
N ASP A 12 -8.29 -10.48 -6.60
CA ASP A 12 -8.68 -11.89 -6.70
C ASP A 12 -8.04 -12.75 -5.61
N VAL A 13 -7.16 -12.19 -4.77
CA VAL A 13 -6.61 -12.88 -3.61
C VAL A 13 -7.65 -12.82 -2.48
N ALA A 14 -7.99 -13.99 -1.93
CA ALA A 14 -9.04 -14.12 -0.92
C ALA A 14 -8.54 -14.92 0.28
N VAL A 15 -8.05 -14.27 1.32
CA VAL A 15 -7.57 -14.99 2.53
C VAL A 15 -8.73 -15.46 3.39
N LEU A 16 -9.63 -14.54 3.72
CA LEU A 16 -10.91 -14.77 4.38
C LEU A 16 -12.08 -14.57 3.43
N PHE A 17 -12.01 -13.51 2.61
CA PHE A 17 -13.03 -13.16 1.62
C PHE A 17 -12.39 -12.48 0.41
N PRO A 18 -13.04 -12.52 -0.77
CA PRO A 18 -12.49 -11.89 -1.97
C PRO A 18 -12.19 -10.40 -1.78
N GLY A 19 -10.97 -9.99 -2.11
CA GLY A 19 -10.53 -8.59 -2.09
C GLY A 19 -10.06 -8.07 -0.74
N ASP A 20 -9.99 -8.92 0.29
CA ASP A 20 -9.61 -8.51 1.64
C ASP A 20 -8.21 -7.87 1.73
N LEU A 21 -7.21 -8.45 1.06
CA LEU A 21 -5.86 -7.90 0.97
C LEU A 21 -5.80 -6.62 0.14
N HIS A 22 -6.64 -6.50 -0.90
CA HIS A 22 -6.74 -5.28 -1.69
C HIS A 22 -7.29 -4.12 -0.83
N GLU A 23 -8.34 -4.36 -0.03
CA GLU A 23 -8.91 -3.35 0.86
C GLU A 23 -7.91 -2.88 1.92
N LEU A 24 -7.21 -3.83 2.58
CA LEU A 24 -6.17 -3.50 3.55
C LEU A 24 -5.00 -2.76 2.90
N GLY A 25 -4.52 -3.22 1.74
CA GLY A 25 -3.45 -2.58 1.00
C GLY A 25 -3.81 -1.14 0.65
N ARG A 26 -5.03 -0.90 0.16
CA ARG A 26 -5.54 0.43 -0.15
C ARG A 26 -5.55 1.33 1.08
N PHE A 27 -6.00 0.82 2.23
CA PHE A 27 -5.98 1.56 3.48
C PHE A 27 -4.55 1.92 3.91
N LEU A 28 -3.62 0.97 3.88
CA LEU A 28 -2.23 1.18 4.30
C LEU A 28 -1.51 2.20 3.41
N CYS A 29 -1.70 2.16 2.09
CA CYS A 29 -1.14 3.18 1.20
C CYS A 29 -1.66 4.58 1.57
N LYS A 30 -2.97 4.74 1.86
CA LYS A 30 -3.54 6.03 2.27
C LYS A 30 -2.96 6.51 3.60
N ALA A 31 -2.83 5.60 4.55
CA ALA A 31 -2.29 5.89 5.88
C ALA A 31 -0.81 6.29 5.80
N PHE A 32 -0.03 5.64 4.94
CA PHE A 32 1.37 5.97 4.72
C PHE A 32 1.52 7.33 4.04
N ASP A 33 0.76 7.61 2.98
CA ASP A 33 0.76 8.94 2.35
C ASP A 33 0.42 10.05 3.34
N ALA A 34 -0.59 9.84 4.18
CA ALA A 34 -0.97 10.80 5.20
C ALA A 34 0.14 11.00 6.25
N ARG A 35 0.76 9.90 6.70
CA ARG A 35 1.88 9.94 7.66
C ARG A 35 3.09 10.65 7.08
N ASP A 36 3.44 10.37 5.83
CA ASP A 36 4.59 10.96 5.16
C ASP A 36 4.37 12.46 4.93
N ARG A 37 3.15 12.87 4.58
CA ARG A 37 2.77 14.29 4.53
C ARG A 37 2.95 14.97 5.88
N GLU A 38 2.44 14.37 6.95
CA GLU A 38 2.57 14.93 8.30
C GLU A 38 4.04 15.05 8.72
N ALA A 39 4.86 14.03 8.42
CA ALA A 39 6.28 14.04 8.71
C ALA A 39 7.03 15.12 7.91
N ASN A 40 6.68 15.31 6.65
CA ASN A 40 7.24 16.35 5.78
C ASN A 40 6.80 17.76 6.19
N ALA A 41 5.56 17.93 6.68
CA ALA A 41 5.09 19.21 7.21
C ALA A 41 5.86 19.63 8.47
N ARG A 42 6.27 18.65 9.29
CA ARG A 42 7.02 18.88 10.53
C ARG A 42 8.53 19.03 10.33
N ASN A 43 9.09 18.53 9.22
CA ASN A 43 10.54 18.53 8.96
C ASN A 43 10.87 19.30 7.67
N ALA A 44 11.27 20.56 7.79
CA ALA A 44 11.62 21.41 6.64
C ALA A 44 12.96 21.04 5.95
N GLY A 45 13.82 20.27 6.63
CA GLY A 45 15.18 19.97 6.15
C GLY A 45 15.34 18.66 5.38
N VAL A 46 14.43 17.70 5.55
CA VAL A 46 14.50 16.37 4.90
C VAL A 46 13.11 15.98 4.41
N ARG A 47 12.95 15.86 3.10
CA ARG A 47 11.73 15.31 2.50
C ARG A 47 11.84 13.79 2.49
N ILE A 48 10.92 13.14 3.19
CA ILE A 48 10.69 11.70 3.14
C ILE A 48 9.90 11.40 1.87
N GLY A 49 10.40 10.46 1.07
CA GLY A 49 9.69 9.92 -0.10
C GLY A 49 8.49 9.06 0.31
N PRO A 50 7.64 8.65 -0.66
CA PRO A 50 6.47 7.84 -0.37
C PRO A 50 6.87 6.50 0.26
N SER A 51 6.33 6.21 1.44
CA SER A 51 6.42 4.92 2.10
C SER A 51 5.41 3.97 1.47
N ARG A 52 5.84 2.77 1.08
CA ARG A 52 4.95 1.72 0.55
C ARG A 52 5.14 0.41 1.27
N PRO A 53 4.05 -0.34 1.52
CA PRO A 53 4.17 -1.67 2.09
C PRO A 53 4.70 -2.64 1.03
N THR A 54 5.60 -3.54 1.45
CA THR A 54 5.85 -4.76 0.69
C THR A 54 4.70 -5.74 0.89
N LEU A 55 4.59 -6.75 0.02
CA LEU A 55 3.61 -7.82 0.20
C LEU A 55 3.82 -8.61 1.50
N HIS A 56 5.07 -8.82 1.92
CA HIS A 56 5.38 -9.36 3.23
C HIS A 56 4.85 -8.44 4.36
N GLY A 57 5.08 -7.13 4.25
CA GLY A 57 4.58 -6.15 5.21
C GLY A 57 3.05 -6.13 5.27
N LEU A 58 2.37 -6.20 4.12
CA LEU A 58 0.91 -6.30 4.03
C LEU A 58 0.40 -7.57 4.70
N ALA A 59 1.04 -8.72 4.43
CA ALA A 59 0.69 -10.01 5.04
C ALA A 59 0.83 -9.98 6.57
N ALA A 60 1.91 -9.36 7.08
CA ALA A 60 2.13 -9.19 8.52
C ALA A 60 1.05 -8.33 9.19
N GLN A 61 0.65 -7.22 8.57
CA GLN A 61 -0.45 -6.38 9.08
C GLN A 61 -1.79 -7.11 9.06
N TYR A 62 -2.07 -7.85 7.98
CA TYR A 62 -3.29 -8.65 7.86
C TYR A 62 -3.36 -9.75 8.93
N ALA A 63 -2.27 -10.49 9.12
CA ALA A 63 -2.16 -11.51 10.15
C ALA A 63 -2.40 -10.94 11.55
N GLY A 64 -1.81 -9.78 11.85
CA GLY A 64 -2.02 -9.09 13.13
C GLY A 64 -3.46 -8.65 13.37
N ALA A 65 -4.16 -8.18 12.33
CA ALA A 65 -5.55 -7.73 12.44
C ALA A 65 -6.57 -8.88 12.56
N THR A 66 -6.28 -10.02 11.92
CA THR A 66 -7.24 -11.13 11.78
C THR A 66 -6.92 -12.34 12.66
N ASN A 67 -5.76 -12.35 13.32
CA ASN A 67 -5.21 -13.50 14.04
C ASN A 67 -5.05 -14.76 13.16
N ILE A 68 -4.87 -14.56 11.85
CA ILE A 68 -4.51 -15.63 10.91
C ILE A 68 -2.99 -15.80 10.91
N GLU A 69 -2.53 -17.03 10.79
CA GLU A 69 -1.10 -17.31 10.71
C GLU A 69 -0.46 -16.59 9.51
N LEU A 70 0.61 -15.82 9.77
CA LEU A 70 1.34 -15.09 8.72
C LEU A 70 1.76 -15.99 7.55
N ARG A 71 2.30 -17.19 7.82
CA ARG A 71 2.73 -18.11 6.75
C ARG A 71 1.60 -18.54 5.85
N ARG A 72 0.37 -18.62 6.36
CA ARG A 72 -0.82 -18.92 5.55
C ARG A 72 -1.09 -17.78 4.57
N VAL A 73 -1.05 -16.53 5.03
CA VAL A 73 -1.26 -15.35 4.18
C VAL A 73 -0.17 -15.26 3.11
N GLU A 74 1.10 -15.43 3.50
CA GLU A 74 2.24 -15.46 2.58
C GLU A 74 2.12 -16.58 1.55
N GLY A 75 1.73 -17.78 1.98
CA GLY A 75 1.51 -18.92 1.09
C GLY A 75 0.46 -18.64 0.02
N MET A 76 -0.59 -17.88 0.36
CA MET A 76 -1.61 -17.48 -0.61
C MET A 76 -1.09 -16.48 -1.64
N LEU A 77 -0.31 -15.49 -1.20
CA LEU A 77 0.32 -14.52 -2.10
C LEU A 77 1.30 -15.20 -3.06
N VAL A 78 2.11 -16.12 -2.57
CA VAL A 78 3.04 -16.91 -3.39
C VAL A 78 2.29 -17.83 -4.36
N ALA A 79 1.21 -18.49 -3.91
CA ALA A 79 0.37 -19.33 -4.77
C ALA A 79 -0.33 -18.52 -5.88
N ALA A 80 -0.64 -17.25 -5.64
CA ALA A 80 -1.15 -16.31 -6.63
C ALA A 80 -0.07 -15.77 -7.58
N GLY A 81 1.19 -16.18 -7.42
CA GLY A 81 2.30 -15.82 -8.31
C GLY A 81 3.05 -14.55 -7.91
N PHE A 82 2.81 -14.02 -6.72
CA PHE A 82 3.47 -12.80 -6.27
C PHE A 82 4.77 -13.05 -5.51
N SER A 83 5.72 -12.14 -5.65
CA SER A 83 6.92 -12.07 -4.81
C SER A 83 6.62 -11.34 -3.51
N LEU A 84 6.94 -11.91 -2.35
CA LEU A 84 6.72 -11.26 -1.05
C LEU A 84 7.52 -9.96 -0.87
N GLY A 85 8.61 -9.80 -1.60
CA GLY A 85 9.40 -8.57 -1.63
C GLY A 85 8.81 -7.48 -2.54
N ALA A 86 7.74 -7.77 -3.29
CA ALA A 86 7.12 -6.80 -4.17
C ALA A 86 6.49 -5.65 -3.36
N ILE A 87 6.62 -4.43 -3.87
CA ILE A 87 6.03 -3.23 -3.30
C ILE A 87 4.62 -3.07 -3.85
N VAL A 88 3.67 -2.77 -2.96
CA VAL A 88 2.27 -2.52 -3.33
C VAL A 88 2.07 -1.02 -3.55
N GLU A 89 1.56 -0.64 -4.73
CA GLU A 89 1.28 0.74 -5.13
C GLU A 89 -0.15 0.88 -5.65
N TYR A 90 -0.71 2.09 -5.65
CA TYR A 90 -1.98 2.33 -6.34
C TYR A 90 -1.89 2.00 -7.83
N ASP A 91 -3.04 1.68 -8.39
CA ASP A 91 -3.21 1.62 -9.83
C ASP A 91 -2.81 2.95 -10.49
N ALA A 92 -2.06 2.88 -11.58
CA ALA A 92 -1.63 4.07 -12.33
C ALA A 92 -2.82 4.99 -12.74
N ALA A 93 -4.01 4.42 -12.92
CA ALA A 93 -5.24 5.17 -13.21
C ALA A 93 -5.77 5.95 -12.00
N GLU A 94 -5.58 5.46 -10.76
CA GLU A 94 -6.00 6.17 -9.54
C GLU A 94 -5.10 7.38 -9.24
N TRP A 95 -3.86 7.38 -9.74
CA TRP A 95 -2.97 8.56 -9.69
C TRP A 95 -3.39 9.66 -10.68
N ALA A 96 -4.01 9.32 -11.80
CA ALA A 96 -4.39 10.26 -12.86
C ALA A 96 -5.67 11.06 -12.56
N ASP A 97 -6.57 10.51 -11.73
CA ASP A 97 -7.89 11.09 -11.45
C ASP A 97 -7.89 12.11 -10.29
N GLY A 98 -6.71 12.53 -9.80
CA GLY A 98 -6.59 13.60 -8.79
C GLY A 98 -7.21 13.29 -7.42
N THR A 99 -7.77 12.10 -7.22
CA THR A 99 -8.30 11.65 -5.91
C THR A 99 -7.18 11.22 -4.95
N GLY A 100 -5.95 11.11 -5.46
CA GLY A 100 -4.70 11.04 -4.69
C GLY A 100 -4.31 12.37 -4.04
N LEU A 101 -5.23 12.99 -3.30
CA LEU A 101 -5.09 14.23 -2.52
C LEU A 101 -4.74 15.50 -3.35
N PRO A 102 -5.32 16.66 -3.00
CA PRO A 102 -5.17 17.88 -3.79
C PRO A 102 -3.69 18.31 -3.80
N GLN A 103 -3.19 18.57 -5.01
CA GLN A 103 -1.99 19.37 -5.19
C GLN A 103 -2.19 20.67 -4.44
N GLY A 104 -1.36 20.92 -3.43
CA GLY A 104 -1.29 22.21 -2.77
C GLY A 104 -1.05 23.27 -3.84
N GLN A 105 -2.09 24.04 -4.13
CA GLN A 105 -1.97 25.26 -4.87
C GLN A 105 -1.15 26.20 -4.00
N CYS A 106 0.14 26.32 -4.31
CA CYS A 106 0.89 27.50 -3.93
C CYS A 106 0.31 28.66 -4.75
N GLU A 107 -0.75 29.28 -4.24
CA GLU A 107 -1.17 30.60 -4.73
C GLU A 107 -0.02 31.57 -4.46
N GLN A 108 0.43 32.21 -5.52
CA GLN A 108 1.34 33.34 -5.45
C GLN A 108 0.59 34.53 -4.84
N GLY A 109 1.18 35.12 -3.79
CA GLY A 109 0.80 36.39 -3.21
C GLY A 109 2.03 37.13 -2.72
#